data_AF-A0A8I1NRA1-F1
#
_entry.id   AF-A0A8I1NRA1-F1
#
_cell.length_a   1.000
_cell.length_b   1.000
_cell.length_c   1.000
_cell.angle_alpha   90.00
_cell.angle_beta   90.00
_cell.angle_gamma   90.00
#
_symmetry.space_group_name_H-M   'P 1'
#
loop_
_entity.id
_entity.type
_entity.pdbx_description
1 polymer ?
#
loop_
_entity_poly.entity_id
_entity_poly.type
_entity_poly.pdbx_seq_one_letter_code
_entity_poly.pdbx_strand_id
1 'polypeptide(L)' 'MIEIPADQIKIETWPIPGIHHRGGQHVGSYPGIRVTHLPSGIAAYVESNRSQHINKMIAMDMIMAAITHPKFR' A
#
# COMPACT_ATOMS: atom_id res chain seq x y z
N MET A 1 10.55 -15.19 10.48
CA MET A 1 9.89 -14.08 9.75
C MET A 1 10.93 -13.41 8.89
N ILE A 2 10.66 -13.21 7.60
CA ILE A 2 11.53 -12.37 6.76
C ILE A 2 11.06 -10.94 7.01
N GLU A 3 11.87 -10.17 7.72
CA GLU A 3 11.62 -8.74 7.88
C GLU A 3 12.17 -8.01 6.65
N ILE A 4 11.35 -7.18 6.02
CA ILE A 4 11.80 -6.33 4.92
C ILE A 4 12.35 -5.03 5.53
N PRO A 5 13.61 -4.67 5.25
CA PRO A 5 14.19 -3.41 5.70
C PRO A 5 13.34 -2.21 5.25
N ALA A 6 13.13 -1.24 6.16
CA ALA A 6 12.26 -0.09 5.89
C ALA A 6 12.79 0.82 4.75
N ASP A 7 14.10 0.83 4.53
CA ASP A 7 14.78 1.52 3.43
C ASP A 7 14.51 0.89 2.06
N GLN A 8 14.06 -0.37 2.02
CA GLN A 8 13.74 -1.09 0.79
C GLN A 8 12.26 -0.98 0.40
N ILE A 9 11.44 -0.35 1.24
CA ILE A 9 10.00 -0.23 1.04
C ILE A 9 9.59 1.23 0.92
N LYS A 10 8.90 1.54 -0.17
CA LYS A 10 8.21 2.82 -0.36
C LYS A 10 6.71 2.65 -0.14
N ILE A 11 6.13 3.47 0.73
CA ILE A 11 4.69 3.48 0.99
C ILE A 11 4.13 4.81 0.49
N GLU A 12 3.13 4.74 -0.37
CA GLU A 12 2.41 5.88 -0.90
C GLU A 12 0.93 5.73 -0.56
N THR A 13 0.29 6.81 -0.14
CA THR A 13 -1.15 6.83 0.20
C THR A 13 -1.86 7.72 -0.82
N TRP A 14 -2.98 7.26 -1.37
CA TRP A 14 -3.83 8.02 -2.28
C TRP A 14 -5.31 7.91 -1.85
N PRO A 15 -6.22 8.79 -2.29
CA PRO A 15 -5.99 10.05 -3.00
C PRO A 15 -5.31 11.10 -2.11
N ILE A 16 -4.56 12.03 -2.71
CA ILE A 16 -3.85 13.11 -1.98
C ILE A 16 -4.90 13.93 -1.21
N PRO A 17 -4.81 14.02 0.13
CA PRO A 17 -5.70 14.86 0.92
C PRO A 17 -5.58 16.31 0.43
N GLY A 18 -6.66 16.87 -0.10
CA GLY A 18 -6.72 18.25 -0.59
C GLY A 18 -6.92 18.43 -2.10
N ILE A 19 -6.49 17.47 -2.94
CA ILE A 19 -6.65 17.60 -4.41
C ILE A 19 -8.05 17.18 -4.89
N HIS A 20 -8.73 16.31 -4.14
CA HIS A 20 -10.07 15.80 -4.49
C HIS A 20 -11.21 16.33 -3.60
N HIS A 21 -10.94 17.25 -2.66
CA HIS A 21 -11.97 17.79 -1.77
C HIS A 21 -12.57 19.08 -2.34
N ARG A 22 -13.38 18.95 -3.40
CA ARG A 22 -14.40 19.96 -3.73
C ARG A 22 -15.77 19.30 -3.75
N GLY A 23 -16.44 19.32 -2.61
CA GLY A 23 -17.90 19.17 -2.52
C GLY A 23 -18.39 18.10 -1.56
N GLY A 24 -19.08 18.54 -0.50
CA GLY A 24 -20.01 17.70 0.24
C GLY A 24 -19.50 17.11 1.54
N GLN A 25 -20.21 17.43 2.61
CA GLN A 25 -20.06 16.85 3.93
C GLN A 25 -20.22 15.32 3.84
N HIS A 26 -19.21 14.61 4.36
CA HIS A 26 -19.22 13.17 4.61
C HIS A 26 -19.44 12.25 3.40
N VAL A 27 -18.40 12.07 2.58
CA VAL A 27 -18.22 10.82 1.82
C VAL A 27 -16.92 10.19 2.31
N GLY A 28 -17.05 9.13 3.11
CA GLY A 28 -15.92 8.41 3.72
C GLY A 28 -15.13 7.64 2.67
N SER A 29 -14.27 8.34 1.94
CA SER A 29 -13.31 7.70 1.05
C SER A 29 -12.13 7.20 1.88
N TYR A 30 -12.04 5.88 2.07
CA TYR A 30 -10.89 5.27 2.72
C TYR A 30 -9.69 5.36 1.77
N PRO A 31 -8.51 5.81 2.24
CA PRO A 31 -7.36 5.97 1.37
C PRO A 31 -6.86 4.61 0.87
N GLY A 32 -6.60 4.52 -0.42
CA GLY A 32 -5.81 3.44 -0.99
C GLY A 32 -4.33 3.58 -0.62
N ILE A 33 -3.65 2.45 -0.48
CA ILE A 33 -2.23 2.38 -0.18
C ILE A 33 -1.52 1.61 -1.27
N ARG A 34 -0.39 2.16 -1.70
CA ARG A 34 0.58 1.49 -2.55
C ARG A 34 1.84 1.23 -1.74
N VAL A 35 2.29 -0.02 -1.73
CA VAL A 35 3.58 -0.42 -1.16
C VAL A 35 4.46 -0.93 -2.29
N THR A 36 5.69 -0.44 -2.38
CA THR A 36 6.65 -0.83 -3.42
C THR A 36 7.91 -1.35 -2.77
N HIS A 37 8.37 -2.54 -3.18
CA HIS A 37 9.67 -3.08 -2.80
C HIS A 37 10.71 -2.70 -3.85
N LEU A 38 11.55 -1.72 -3.49
CA LEU A 38 12.48 -1.04 -4.38
C LEU A 38 13.47 -2.00 -5.06
N PRO A 39 14.11 -2.97 -4.37
CA PRO A 39 15.07 -3.88 -5.00
C PRO A 39 14.45 -4.75 -6.10
N SER A 40 13.20 -5.19 -5.92
CA SER A 40 12.50 -6.06 -6.88
C SER A 40 11.69 -5.30 -7.94
N GLY A 41 11.40 -4.02 -7.70
CA GLY A 41 10.46 -3.24 -8.51
C GLY A 41 8.98 -3.63 -8.36
N ILE A 42 8.64 -4.61 -7.51
CA ILE A 42 7.26 -5.07 -7.30
C ILE A 42 6.49 -4.05 -6.46
N ALA A 43 5.27 -3.73 -6.89
CA ALA A 43 4.35 -2.88 -6.16
C ALA A 43 3.01 -3.59 -5.91
N ALA A 44 2.46 -3.42 -4.71
CA ALA A 44 1.15 -3.87 -4.32
C ALA A 44 0.26 -2.64 -4.09
N TYR A 45 -0.97 -2.72 -4.59
CA TYR A 45 -1.98 -1.67 -4.45
C TYR A 45 -3.18 -2.25 -3.70
N VAL A 46 -3.54 -1.61 -2.60
CA VAL A 46 -4.67 -1.99 -1.77
C VAL A 46 -5.60 -0.81 -1.61
N GLU A 47 -6.77 -0.92 -2.22
CA GLU A 47 -7.86 0.02 -2.07
C GLU A 47 -9.06 -0.76 -1.56
N SER A 48 -9.39 -0.56 -0.28
CA SER A 48 -10.51 -1.23 0.35
C SER A 48 -11.23 -0.27 1.29
N ASN A 49 -12.48 -0.57 1.63
CA ASN A 49 -13.27 0.18 2.62
C ASN A 49 -12.78 -0.02 4.07
N ARG A 50 -11.49 -0.33 4.27
CA ARG A 50 -10.84 -0.51 5.56
C ARG A 50 -9.94 0.68 5.85
N SER A 51 -9.52 0.81 7.11
CA SER A 51 -8.63 1.90 7.53
C SER A 51 -7.29 1.86 6.80
N GLN A 52 -6.60 3.00 6.73
CA GLN A 52 -5.26 3.08 6.13
C GLN A 52 -4.29 2.05 6.76
N HIS A 53 -4.42 1.80 8.06
CA HIS A 53 -3.55 0.87 8.76
C HIS A 53 -3.76 -0.56 8.27
N ILE A 54 -5.02 -0.97 8.11
CA ILE A 54 -5.37 -2.28 7.56
C ILE A 54 -4.90 -2.39 6.11
N ASN A 55 -5.14 -1.36 5.28
CA ASN A 55 -4.68 -1.34 3.89
C ASN A 55 -3.14 -1.46 3.80
N LYS A 56 -2.40 -0.84 4.72
CA LYS A 56 -0.94 -0.95 4.81
C LYS A 56 -0.50 -2.38 5.18
N MET A 57 -1.15 -3.01 6.15
CA MET A 57 -0.82 -4.38 6.55
C MET A 57 -1.05 -5.36 5.40
N ILE A 58 -2.19 -5.27 4.73
CA ILE A 58 -2.51 -6.13 3.57
C ILE A 58 -1.49 -5.93 2.45
N ALA A 59 -1.12 -4.67 2.15
CA ALA A 59 -0.15 -4.38 1.10
C ALA A 59 1.25 -4.92 1.43
N MET A 60 1.66 -4.88 2.71
CA MET A 60 2.92 -5.47 3.17
C MET A 60 2.90 -7.00 3.05
N ASP A 61 1.82 -7.66 3.45
CA ASP A 61 1.67 -9.11 3.31
C ASP A 61 1.72 -9.56 1.85
N MET A 62 1.09 -8.80 0.95
CA MET A 62 1.15 -9.05 -0.50
C MET A 62 2.58 -8.93 -1.05
N ILE A 63 3.33 -7.89 -0.63
CA ILE A 63 4.73 -7.73 -1.03
C ILE A 63 5.59 -8.87 -0.49
N MET A 64 5.43 -9.23 0.78
CA MET A 64 6.18 -10.32 1.40
C MET A 64 5.91 -11.65 0.68
N ALA A 65 4.65 -11.95 0.36
CA ALA A 65 4.27 -13.12 -0.42
C ALA A 65 4.88 -13.09 -1.83
N ALA A 66 4.88 -11.92 -2.49
CA ALA A 66 5.46 -11.77 -3.82
C ALA A 66 6.98 -12.01 -3.83
N ILE A 67 7.74 -11.40 -2.93
CA ILE A 67 9.22 -11.52 -2.91
C ILE A 67 9.71 -12.89 -2.44
N THR A 68 8.90 -13.61 -1.67
CA THR A 68 9.24 -14.97 -1.22
C THR A 68 8.85 -16.04 -2.24
N HIS A 69 7.92 -15.72 -3.14
CA HIS A 69 7.46 -16.67 -4.13
C HIS A 69 8.53 -16.92 -5.22
N PRO A 70 8.85 -18.19 -5.56
CA PRO A 70 9.97 -18.54 -6.45
C PRO A 70 9.91 -17.92 -7.86
N LYS A 71 8.71 -17.56 -8.31
CA LYS A 71 8.46 -16.95 -9.63
C LYS A 71 8.97 -15.51 -9.76
N PHE A 72 9.21 -14.81 -8.65
CA PHE A 72 9.59 -13.39 -8.62
C PHE A 72 10.98 -13.15 -8.01
N ARG A 73 11.77 -14.22 -7.86
CA ARG A 73 13.13 -14.19 -7.34
C ARG A 73 14.17 -14.21 -8.45
#